data_AF-A0AAP3CRR3-F1
#
_entry.id   AF-A0AAP3CRR3-F1
#
_cell.length_a   1.000
_cell.length_b   1.000
_cell.length_c   1.000
_cell.angle_alpha   90.00
_cell.angle_beta   90.00
_cell.angle_gamma   90.00
#
_symmetry.space_group_name_H-M   'P 1'
#
loop_
_entity.id
_entity.type
_entity.pdbx_description
1 polymer ?
#
loop_
_entity_poly.entity_id
_entity_poly.type
_entity_poly.pdbx_seq_one_letter_code
_entity_poly.pdbx_strand_id
1 'polypeptide(L)' 'MSTRRREQFRKYRNQYQISQRQLSLALNVSESHIRNIESGRGNPDAKLLFKIANYFGTTAEDLFPDLADEQV' A
#
# COMPACT_ATOMS: atom_id res chain seq x y z
N MET A 1 -20.23 8.18 0.63
CA MET A 1 -19.58 6.90 0.28
C MET A 1 -18.47 6.68 1.31
N SER A 2 -18.51 5.58 2.06
CA SER A 2 -17.46 5.27 3.05
C SER A 2 -16.20 4.84 2.30
N THR A 3 -15.28 5.79 2.06
CA THR A 3 -13.98 5.48 1.46
C THR A 3 -13.20 4.63 2.46
N ARG A 4 -12.95 3.36 2.13
CA ARG A 4 -12.19 2.48 3.02
C ARG A 4 -10.75 2.96 3.06
N ARG A 5 -10.17 3.07 4.26
CA ARG A 5 -8.74 3.40 4.41
C ARG A 5 -7.92 2.44 3.54
N ARG A 6 -6.96 2.98 2.78
CA ARG A 6 -6.09 2.22 1.84
C ARG A 6 -6.78 1.61 0.62
N GLU A 7 -7.95 2.14 0.23
CA GLU A 7 -8.64 1.73 -0.99
C GLU A 7 -7.76 1.88 -2.24
N GLN A 8 -6.96 2.95 -2.31
CA GLN A 8 -6.12 3.23 -3.47
C GLN A 8 -4.98 2.22 -3.62
N PHE A 9 -4.24 1.93 -2.54
CA PHE A 9 -3.28 0.82 -2.52
C PHE A 9 -3.89 -0.52 -2.96
N ARG A 10 -5.11 -0.84 -2.48
CA ARG A 10 -5.83 -2.06 -2.91
C ARG A 10 -6.19 -2.05 -4.39
N LYS A 11 -6.59 -0.90 -4.94
CA LYS A 11 -6.89 -0.73 -6.38
C LYS A 11 -5.67 -1.05 -7.24
N TYR A 12 -4.51 -0.48 -6.92
CA TYR A 12 -3.26 -0.78 -7.63
C TYR A 12 -2.91 -2.27 -7.57
N ARG A 13 -2.98 -2.91 -6.40
CA ARG A 13 -2.73 -4.36 -6.27
C ARG A 13 -3.65 -5.19 -7.16
N ASN A 14 -4.94 -4.83 -7.22
CA ASN A 14 -5.91 -5.52 -8.07
C ASN A 14 -5.72 -5.24 -9.57
N GLN A 15 -5.32 -4.02 -9.97
CA GLN A 15 -5.01 -3.67 -11.36
C GLN A 15 -3.81 -4.48 -11.88
N TYR A 16 -2.82 -4.72 -11.04
CA TYR A 16 -1.69 -5.60 -11.33
C TYR A 16 -2.06 -7.10 -11.30
N GLN A 17 -3.29 -7.45 -10.93
CA GLN A 17 -3.80 -8.82 -10.85
C GLN A 17 -2.97 -9.74 -9.94
N ILE A 18 -2.39 -9.19 -8.87
CA ILE A 18 -1.58 -9.95 -7.91
C ILE A 18 -2.29 -10.09 -6.56
N SER A 19 -2.06 -11.22 -5.90
CA SER A 19 -2.49 -11.48 -4.52
C SER A 19 -1.63 -10.70 -3.50
N GLN A 20 -2.11 -10.59 -2.26
CA GLN A 20 -1.32 -10.06 -1.14
C GLN A 20 -0.01 -10.82 -0.93
N ARG A 21 -0.05 -12.15 -1.12
CA ARG A 21 1.13 -13.02 -1.03
C ARG A 21 2.15 -12.74 -2.12
N GLN A 22 1.71 -12.55 -3.36
CA GLN A 22 2.62 -12.21 -4.47
C GLN A 22 3.29 -10.86 -4.23
N LEU A 23 2.52 -9.85 -3.78
CA LEU A 23 3.07 -8.56 -3.43
C LEU A 23 4.06 -8.64 -2.25
N SER A 24 3.74 -9.44 -1.23
CA SER A 24 4.62 -9.59 -0.06
C SER A 24 5.97 -10.21 -0.43
N LEU A 25 5.96 -11.21 -1.32
CA LEU A 25 7.18 -11.82 -1.87
C LEU A 25 8.00 -10.80 -2.67
N ALA A 26 7.36 -10.01 -3.53
CA ALA A 26 8.05 -9.00 -4.34
C ALA A 26 8.72 -7.90 -3.49
N LEU A 27 8.11 -7.54 -2.35
CA LEU A 27 8.60 -6.49 -1.46
C LEU A 27 9.51 -7.01 -0.33
N ASN A 28 9.69 -8.34 -0.24
CA ASN A 28 10.40 -9.04 0.82
C ASN A 28 9.85 -8.71 2.22
N VAL A 29 8.54 -8.84 2.39
CA VAL A 29 7.82 -8.70 3.66
C VAL A 29 6.84 -9.87 3.86
N SER A 30 6.27 -10.01 5.07
CA SER A 30 5.25 -11.04 5.30
C SER A 30 3.92 -10.67 4.63
N GLU A 31 3.14 -11.68 4.24
CA GLU A 31 1.77 -11.49 3.73
C GLU A 31 0.89 -10.77 4.77
N SER A 32 1.06 -11.09 6.06
CA SER A 32 0.35 -10.43 7.15
C SER A 32 0.66 -8.94 7.25
N HIS A 33 1.89 -8.52 6.91
CA HIS A 33 2.27 -7.11 6.86
C HIS A 33 1.50 -6.39 5.74
N ILE A 34 1.47 -6.95 4.53
CA ILE A 34 0.66 -6.41 3.41
C ILE A 34 -0.82 -6.34 3.79
N ARG A 35 -1.36 -7.38 4.44
CA ARG A 35 -2.75 -7.40 4.91
C ARG A 35 -3.03 -6.31 5.95
N ASN A 36 -2.12 -6.07 6.88
CA ASN A 36 -2.26 -5.03 7.90
C ASN A 36 -2.22 -3.63 7.28
N ILE A 37 -1.33 -3.42 6.31
CA ILE A 37 -1.31 -2.19 5.52
C ILE A 37 -2.64 -2.05 4.78
N GLU A 38 -3.05 -3.02 3.96
CA GLU A 38 -4.27 -2.91 3.12
C GLU A 38 -5.57 -2.78 3.92
N SER A 39 -5.59 -3.22 5.19
CA SER A 39 -6.72 -3.02 6.12
C SER A 39 -6.66 -1.69 6.88
N GLY A 40 -5.60 -0.90 6.73
CA GLY A 40 -5.40 0.35 7.45
C GLY A 40 -5.05 0.18 8.94
N ARG A 41 -4.73 -1.04 9.38
CA ARG A 41 -4.33 -1.37 10.76
C ARG A 41 -2.85 -1.09 11.03
N GLY A 42 -2.08 -0.82 9.99
CA GLY A 42 -0.68 -0.41 10.08
C GLY A 42 -0.29 0.48 8.91
N ASN A 43 0.76 1.26 9.12
CA ASN A 43 1.37 2.08 8.10
C ASN A 43 2.66 1.41 7.63
N PRO A 44 2.99 1.44 6.33
CA PRO A 44 4.35 1.13 5.89
C PRO A 44 5.32 2.15 6.47
N ASP A 45 6.54 1.72 6.80
CA ASP A 45 7.63 2.67 7.04
C ASP A 45 8.02 3.39 5.74
N ALA A 46 8.82 4.45 5.85
CA ALA A 46 9.24 5.24 4.68
C ALA A 46 9.92 4.37 3.60
N LYS A 47 10.74 3.40 3.99
CA LYS A 47 11.45 2.53 3.04
C LYS A 47 10.49 1.63 2.26
N LEU A 48 9.52 1.04 2.95
CA LEU A 48 8.51 0.18 2.35
C LEU A 48 7.53 0.99 1.49
N LEU A 49 7.14 2.18 1.95
CA LEU A 49 6.31 3.12 1.20
C LEU A 49 6.91 3.42 -0.19
N PHE A 50 8.18 3.83 -0.24
CA PHE A 50 8.86 4.08 -1.51
C PHE A 50 9.08 2.80 -2.35
N LYS A 51 9.31 1.65 -1.71
CA LYS A 51 9.37 0.37 -2.45
C LYS A 51 8.05 0.02 -3.13
N ILE A 52 6.92 0.24 -2.45
CA ILE A 52 5.59 -0.01 -3.01
C ILE A 52 5.32 0.94 -4.18
N ALA A 53 5.63 2.23 -4.00
CA ALA A 53 5.51 3.25 -5.05
C ALA A 53 6.31 2.87 -6.31
N ASN A 54 7.58 2.49 -6.13
CA ASN A 54 8.43 2.01 -7.22
C ASN A 54 7.90 0.74 -7.88
N TYR A 55 7.39 -0.22 -7.10
CA TYR A 55 6.83 -1.46 -7.62
C TYR A 55 5.63 -1.21 -8.55
N PHE A 56 4.77 -0.25 -8.19
CA PHE A 56 3.59 0.11 -8.98
C PHE A 56 3.82 1.25 -9.98
N GLY A 57 5.05 1.78 -10.10
CA GLY A 57 5.37 2.87 -11.01
C GLY A 57 4.55 4.15 -10.76
N THR A 58 4.27 4.46 -9.50
CA THR A 58 3.45 5.60 -9.08
C THR A 58 4.08 6.31 -7.87
N THR A 59 3.43 7.32 -7.31
CA THR A 59 3.91 8.07 -6.14
C THR A 59 3.38 7.48 -4.83
N ALA A 60 4.02 7.81 -3.71
CA ALA A 60 3.54 7.36 -2.41
C ALA A 60 2.24 8.07 -2.02
N GLU A 61 2.11 9.34 -2.41
CA GLU A 61 0.95 10.20 -2.24
C GLU A 61 -0.26 9.64 -2.99
N ASP A 62 -0.06 9.16 -4.23
CA ASP A 62 -1.11 8.50 -5.00
C ASP A 62 -1.54 7.18 -4.36
N LEU A 63 -0.63 6.40 -3.77
CA LEU A 63 -0.97 5.10 -3.16
C LEU A 63 -1.62 5.25 -1.78
N PHE A 64 -1.17 6.25 -1.03
CA PHE A 64 -1.46 6.46 0.37
C PHE A 64 -1.81 7.93 0.66
N PRO A 65 -2.89 8.47 0.05
CA PRO A 65 -3.26 9.87 0.23
C PRO A 65 -3.53 10.22 1.70
N ASP A 66 -4.03 9.24 2.48
CA ASP A 66 -4.25 9.40 3.93
C ASP A 66 -2.97 9.56 4.76
N LEU A 67 -1.78 9.34 4.20
CA LEU A 67 -0.50 9.63 4.85
C LEU A 67 0.15 10.92 4.36
N ALA A 68 -0.26 11.42 3.19
CA ALA A 68 0.23 12.69 2.66
C ALA A 68 -0.46 13.88 3.33
N ASP A 69 -1.70 13.69 3.79
CA ASP A 69 -2.53 14.72 4.43
C ASP A 69 -2.27 14.94 5.93
N GLU A 70 -1.20 14.36 6.51
CA GLU A 70 -0.76 14.74 7.87
C GLU A 70 -0.21 16.18 7.86
N GLN A 71 -1.12 17.15 7.92
CA GLN A 71 -0.82 18.52 8.32
C GLN A 71 -0.25 18.50 9.73
N VAL A 72 1.03 18.86 9.83
CA VAL A 72 1.70 19.32 11.07
C VAL A 72 0.93 20.50 11.66
#